data_AF-A0A443Q913-F1
#
_entry.id   AF-A0A443Q913-F1
#
_cell.length_a   1.000
_cell.length_b   1.000
_cell.length_c   1.000
_cell.angle_alpha   90.00
_cell.angle_beta   90.00
_cell.angle_gamma   90.00
#
_symmetry.space_group_name_H-M   'P 1'
#
loop_
_entity.id
_entity.type
_entity.pdbx_description
1 polymer ?
#
loop_
_entity_poly.entity_id
_entity_poly.type
_entity_poly.pdbx_seq_one_letter_code
_entity_poly.pdbx_strand_id
1 'polypeptide(L)'
;IIVTCKAFGEKPIDIKWIKDRIEIDLIVERKYKVKKKETNDGLMSELIATSSTRFESGSYLCITWNAYGQSELTTRVIVEEAPDAPNDVKVFERGSKFVTFKIVAPYYGNNELLKYIMQWKKQK
;
A
#
# COMPACT_ATOMS: atom_id res chain seq x y z
N ILE A 1 6.20 -0.67 4.65
CA ILE A 1 6.33 0.54 3.79
C ILE A 1 6.91 1.70 4.59
N ILE A 2 7.53 2.71 3.96
CA ILE A 2 8.00 3.93 4.64
C ILE A 2 7.44 5.15 3.91
N VAL A 3 6.73 6.03 4.64
CA VAL A 3 6.24 7.31 4.14
C VAL A 3 6.98 8.43 4.86
N THR A 4 7.65 9.30 4.10
CA THR A 4 8.47 10.38 4.66
C THR A 4 7.75 11.72 4.48
N CYS A 5 7.68 12.50 5.56
CA CYS A 5 7.20 13.88 5.56
C CYS A 5 8.32 14.80 6.06
N LYS A 6 8.61 15.86 5.31
CA LYS A 6 9.60 16.87 5.66
C LYS A 6 8.88 18.20 5.85
N ALA A 7 9.00 18.77 7.04
CA ALA A 7 8.48 20.07 7.39
C ALA A 7 9.63 21.05 7.55
N PHE A 8 9.46 22.24 6.97
CA PHE A 8 10.42 23.34 7.06
C PHE A 8 9.79 24.47 7.87
N GLY A 9 10.57 25.11 8.74
CA GLY A 9 10.08 26.22 9.55
C GLY A 9 10.79 26.38 10.89
N GLU A 10 10.32 27.36 11.66
CA GLU A 10 10.86 27.62 13.00
C GLU A 10 10.48 26.50 13.96
N LYS A 11 11.46 26.06 14.74
CA LYS A 11 11.33 25.01 15.74
C LYS A 11 10.72 25.58 17.04
N PRO A 12 10.02 24.76 17.86
CA PRO A 12 9.75 23.34 17.65
C PRO A 12 8.60 23.12 16.64
N ILE A 13 8.78 22.13 15.76
CA ILE A 13 7.73 21.67 14.84
C ILE A 13 7.21 20.34 15.37
N ASP A 14 5.89 20.24 15.48
CA ASP A 14 5.22 18.98 15.76
C ASP A 14 4.58 18.38 14.50
N ILE A 15 4.24 17.09 14.58
CA ILE A 15 3.67 16.35 13.47
C ILE A 15 2.71 15.27 13.94
N LYS A 16 1.66 15.09 13.15
CA LYS A 16 0.63 14.06 13.26
C LYS A 16 0.41 13.34 11.93
N TRP A 17 0.10 12.05 12.00
CA TRP A 17 -0.17 11.20 10.84
C TRP A 17 -1.62 10.70 10.83
N ILE A 18 -2.24 10.73 9.64
CA ILE A 18 -3.61 10.28 9.40
C ILE A 18 -3.59 9.37 8.16
N LYS A 19 -4.17 8.17 8.25
CA LYS A 19 -4.38 7.26 7.12
C LYS A 19 -5.87 7.17 6.81
N ASP A 20 -6.25 7.44 5.57
CA ASP A 20 -7.64 7.33 5.09
C ASP A 20 -8.65 8.05 6.00
N ARG A 21 -8.28 9.25 6.46
CA ARG A 21 -9.03 10.13 7.39
C ARG A 21 -9.12 9.65 8.84
N ILE A 22 -8.44 8.55 9.18
CA ILE A 22 -8.35 8.03 10.55
C ILE A 22 -6.95 8.35 11.09
N GLU A 23 -6.92 9.01 12.25
CA GLU A 23 -5.67 9.30 12.95
C GLU A 23 -4.98 8.00 13.39
N ILE A 24 -3.68 7.89 13.15
CA ILE A 24 -2.92 6.69 13.52
C ILE A 24 -2.57 6.76 14.99
N ASP A 25 -3.27 5.98 15.80
CA ASP A 25 -2.92 5.76 17.21
C ASP A 25 -1.79 4.73 17.31
N LEU A 26 -0.57 5.17 17.64
CA LEU A 26 0.60 4.30 17.73
C LEU A 26 0.59 3.33 18.91
N ILE A 27 -0.26 3.57 19.93
CA ILE A 27 -0.38 2.70 21.11
C ILE A 27 -1.27 1.50 20.76
N VAL A 28 -2.37 1.78 20.07
CA VAL A 28 -3.34 0.77 19.64
C VAL A 28 -2.83 0.05 18.37
N GLU A 29 -2.32 0.79 17.40
CA GLU A 29 -1.88 0.28 16.10
C GLU A 29 -0.38 -0.05 16.10
N ARG A 30 -0.02 -1.16 16.76
CA ARG A 30 1.37 -1.68 16.80
C ARG A 30 2.00 -1.99 15.43
N LYS A 31 1.22 -1.96 14.35
CA LYS A 31 1.69 -2.11 12.98
C LYS A 31 2.44 -0.87 12.46
N TYR A 32 2.26 0.29 13.09
CA TYR A 32 2.92 1.53 12.70
C TYR A 32 3.97 1.95 13.71
N LYS A 33 5.08 2.51 13.21
CA LYS A 33 6.14 3.14 14.00
C LYS A 33 6.44 4.49 13.39
N VAL A 34 6.62 5.51 14.21
CA VAL A 34 7.04 6.83 13.74
C VAL A 34 8.46 7.11 14.22
N LYS A 35 9.33 7.49 13.29
CA LYS A 35 10.64 8.07 13.60
C LYS A 35 10.59 9.56 13.31
N LYS A 36 11.14 10.36 14.22
CA LYS A 36 11.30 11.81 14.06
C LYS A 36 12.78 12.14 14.13
N LYS A 37 13.22 13.03 13.25
CA LYS A 37 14.59 13.55 13.20
C LYS A 37 14.52 15.04 12.96
N GLU A 38 15.05 15.83 13.89
CA GLU A 38 15.28 17.23 13.63
C GLU A 38 16.34 17.42 12.54
N THR A 39 16.10 18.38 11.66
CA THR A 39 17.03 18.81 10.62
C THR A 39 17.44 20.25 10.89
N ASN A 40 18.40 20.78 10.13
CA ASN A 40 18.81 22.18 10.28
C ASN A 40 17.65 23.14 9.98
N ASP A 41 16.80 22.78 9.01
CA ASP A 41 15.75 23.67 8.48
C ASP A 41 14.33 23.33 8.98
N GLY A 42 14.20 22.35 9.90
CA GLY A 42 12.90 21.93 10.43
C GLY A 42 12.89 20.49 10.95
N LEU A 43 11.87 19.70 10.57
CA LEU A 43 11.62 18.34 11.06
C LEU A 43 11.44 17.35 9.91
N MET A 44 12.05 16.18 10.02
CA MET A 44 11.74 15.01 9.19
C MET A 44 11.04 13.94 10.03
N SER A 45 9.95 13.39 9.51
CA SER A 45 9.25 12.26 10.12
C SER A 45 9.04 11.15 9.12
N GLU A 46 9.25 9.92 9.57
CA GLU A 46 9.03 8.70 8.80
C GLU A 46 7.96 7.87 9.51
N LEU A 47 6.86 7.61 8.82
CA LEU A 47 5.87 6.62 9.21
C LEU A 47 6.24 5.28 8.58
N ILE A 48 6.49 4.28 9.42
CA ILE A 48 6.99 2.96 9.04
C ILE A 48 5.92 1.93 9.36
N ALA A 49 5.38 1.25 8.34
CA ALA A 49 4.54 0.08 8.52
C ALA A 49 5.39 -1.19 8.62
N THR A 50 5.09 -2.06 9.59
CA THR A 50 5.84 -3.30 9.85
C THR A 50 5.65 -4.36 8.77
N SER A 51 4.56 -4.30 8.00
CA SER A 51 4.30 -5.16 6.85
C SER A 51 4.02 -4.33 5.60
N SER A 52 4.10 -4.97 4.43
CA SER A 52 3.78 -4.38 3.13
C SER A 52 2.68 -5.21 2.48
N THR A 53 1.45 -5.00 2.92
CA THR A 53 0.26 -5.69 2.40
C THR A 53 -0.59 -4.72 1.59
N ARG A 54 -1.53 -5.24 0.77
CA ARG A 54 -2.47 -4.40 0.00
C ARG A 54 -3.25 -3.39 0.86
N PHE A 55 -3.47 -3.67 2.15
CA PHE A 55 -4.14 -2.78 3.12
C PHE A 55 -3.34 -1.52 3.50
N GLU A 56 -2.03 -1.51 3.24
CA GLU A 56 -1.18 -0.33 3.37
C GLU A 56 -1.30 0.62 2.16
N SER A 57 -2.07 0.25 1.13
CA SER A 57 -2.50 1.23 0.13
C SER A 57 -3.49 2.21 0.78
N GLY A 58 -3.38 3.49 0.42
CA GLY A 58 -4.24 4.51 0.99
C GLY A 58 -3.66 5.92 0.86
N SER A 59 -4.39 6.87 1.44
CA SER A 59 -3.99 8.27 1.53
C SER A 59 -3.38 8.55 2.89
N TYR A 60 -2.11 8.94 2.92
CA TYR A 60 -1.38 9.29 4.13
C TYR A 60 -1.23 10.81 4.19
N LEU A 61 -1.85 11.42 5.19
CA LEU A 61 -1.75 12.84 5.46
C LEU A 61 -0.82 13.05 6.66
N CYS A 62 0.23 13.86 6.47
CA CYS A 62 0.95 14.44 7.58
C CYS A 62 0.48 15.88 7.81
N ILE A 63 0.14 16.18 9.06
CA ILE A 63 -0.18 17.52 9.54
C ILE A 63 0.97 17.97 10.42
N THR A 64 1.58 19.10 10.10
CA THR A 64 2.72 19.66 10.83
C THR A 64 2.36 21.05 11.33
N TRP A 65 2.81 21.42 12.52
CA TRP A 65 2.51 22.75 13.07
C TRP A 65 3.62 23.26 13.98
N ASN A 66 3.69 24.59 14.09
CA ASN A 66 4.48 25.29 15.09
C ASN A 66 3.65 26.46 15.66
N ALA A 67 4.27 27.36 16.42
CA ALA A 67 3.58 28.50 17.04
C ALA A 67 2.96 29.49 16.03
N TYR A 68 3.38 29.46 14.76
CA TYR A 68 3.02 30.44 13.74
C TYR A 68 2.02 29.91 12.71
N GLY A 69 1.80 28.60 12.66
CA GLY A 69 0.85 28.02 11.73
C GLY A 69 0.92 26.51 11.61
N GLN A 70 0.12 26.00 10.68
CA GLN A 70 -0.02 24.59 10.35
C GLN A 70 0.14 24.38 8.84
N SER A 71 0.69 23.24 8.47
CA SER A 71 0.82 22.79 7.09
C SER A 71 0.40 21.33 6.96
N GLU A 72 -0.03 20.96 5.77
CA GLU A 72 -0.59 19.65 5.45
C GLU A 72 0.00 19.12 4.16
N LEU A 73 0.42 17.85 4.15
CA LEU A 73 0.89 17.16 2.96
C LEU A 73 0.25 15.78 2.87
N THR A 74 -0.44 15.53 1.76
CA THR A 74 -1.07 14.25 1.46
C THR A 74 -0.25 13.46 0.44
N THR A 75 0.12 12.24 0.80
CA THR A 75 0.85 11.29 -0.03
C THR A 75 -0.02 10.06 -0.28
N ARG A 76 -0.28 9.74 -1.55
CA ARG A 76 -1.00 8.52 -1.93
C ARG A 76 0.00 7.38 -2.10
N VAL A 77 -0.24 6.28 -1.39
CA VAL A 77 0.57 5.06 -1.48
C VAL A 77 -0.27 3.96 -2.12
N ILE A 78 0.32 3.26 -3.10
CA ILE A 78 -0.25 2.08 -3.74
C ILE A 78 0.77 0.96 -3.57
N VAL A 79 0.36 -0.14 -2.93
CA VAL A 79 1.17 -1.34 -2.82
C VAL A 79 0.87 -2.21 -4.03
N GLU A 80 1.88 -2.44 -4.86
CA GLU A 80 1.81 -3.40 -5.97
C GLU A 80 2.27 -4.78 -5.51
N GLU A 81 1.54 -5.81 -5.92
CA GLU A 81 1.84 -7.20 -5.61
C GLU A 81 1.62 -8.10 -6.84
N ALA A 82 2.07 -9.34 -6.76
CA ALA A 82 1.78 -10.30 -7.82
C ALA A 82 0.26 -10.53 -7.92
N PRO A 83 -0.29 -10.74 -9.13
CA PRO A 83 -1.68 -11.15 -9.29
C PRO A 83 -1.99 -12.39 -8.46
N ASP A 84 -3.18 -12.42 -7.88
CA ASP A 84 -3.68 -13.60 -7.18
C ASP A 84 -3.82 -14.76 -8.19
N ALA A 85 -3.74 -16.00 -7.70
CA ALA A 85 -3.97 -17.16 -8.55
C ALA A 85 -5.40 -17.11 -9.12
N PRO A 86 -5.61 -17.44 -10.42
CA PRO A 86 -6.96 -17.52 -10.96
C PRO A 86 -7.75 -18.60 -10.23
N ASN A 87 -8.90 -18.21 -9.68
CA ASN A 87 -9.82 -19.12 -9.03
C ASN A 87 -10.90 -19.58 -10.03
N ASP A 88 -11.57 -20.68 -9.72
CA ASP A 88 -12.72 -21.18 -10.49
C ASP A 88 -12.46 -21.37 -11.99
N VAL A 89 -11.31 -21.95 -12.35
CA VAL A 89 -11.02 -22.34 -13.73
C VAL A 89 -12.03 -23.40 -14.16
N LYS A 90 -12.96 -23.03 -15.05
CA LYS A 90 -14.04 -23.91 -15.52
C LYS A 90 -13.75 -24.38 -16.93
N VAL A 91 -14.04 -25.65 -17.19
CA VAL A 91 -14.11 -26.15 -18.56
C VAL A 91 -15.34 -25.52 -19.21
N PHE A 92 -15.10 -24.74 -20.27
CA PHE A 92 -16.15 -24.12 -21.05
C PHE A 92 -16.58 -25.03 -22.20
N GLU A 93 -15.60 -25.57 -22.91
CA GLU A 93 -15.83 -26.45 -24.05
C GLU A 93 -14.80 -27.56 -24.06
N ARG A 94 -15.22 -28.75 -24.49
CA ARG A 94 -14.34 -29.89 -24.68
C ARG A 94 -14.57 -30.48 -26.07
N GLY A 95 -13.55 -30.43 -26.90
CA GLY A 95 -13.47 -31.17 -28.14
C GLY A 95 -12.72 -32.49 -27.99
N SER A 96 -12.53 -33.19 -29.11
CA SER A 96 -11.77 -34.44 -29.16
C SER A 96 -10.26 -34.25 -28.94
N LYS A 97 -9.72 -33.07 -29.31
CA LYS A 97 -8.28 -32.74 -29.23
C LYS A 97 -7.99 -31.42 -28.50
N PHE A 98 -9.01 -30.72 -28.03
CA PHE A 98 -8.86 -29.43 -27.36
C PHE A 98 -9.79 -29.32 -26.16
N VAL A 99 -9.40 -28.47 -25.22
CA VAL A 99 -10.23 -28.06 -24.08
C VAL A 99 -10.11 -26.56 -23.96
N THR A 100 -11.23 -25.87 -23.89
CA THR A 100 -11.30 -24.42 -23.69
C THR A 100 -11.65 -24.15 -22.24
N PHE A 101 -10.85 -23.33 -21.58
CA PHE A 101 -11.09 -22.90 -20.20
C PHE A 101 -11.67 -21.49 -20.18
N LYS A 102 -12.62 -21.27 -19.27
CA LYS A 102 -13.10 -19.94 -18.90
C LYS A 102 -12.58 -19.63 -17.50
N ILE A 103 -11.91 -18.49 -17.39
CA ILE A 103 -11.23 -18.04 -16.17
C ILE A 103 -11.86 -16.72 -15.73
N VAL A 104 -12.17 -16.62 -14.44
CA VAL A 104 -12.52 -15.32 -13.83
C VAL A 104 -11.22 -14.65 -13.44
N ALA A 105 -11.05 -13.42 -13.91
CA ALA A 105 -9.82 -12.71 -13.72
C ALA A 105 -9.64 -12.37 -12.22
N PRO A 106 -8.49 -12.75 -11.61
CA PRO A 106 -8.24 -12.54 -10.19
C PRO A 106 -7.91 -11.08 -9.90
N TYR A 107 -7.66 -10.74 -8.64
CA TYR A 107 -7.09 -9.44 -8.32
C TYR A 107 -5.67 -9.33 -8.90
N TYR A 108 -5.42 -8.30 -9.70
CA TYR A 108 -4.15 -8.13 -10.43
C TYR A 108 -3.03 -7.45 -9.62
N GLY A 109 -3.21 -7.25 -8.31
CA GLY A 109 -2.16 -6.69 -7.46
C GLY A 109 -1.88 -5.20 -7.68
N ASN A 110 -2.92 -4.41 -7.98
CA ASN A 110 -2.80 -2.97 -8.32
C ASN A 110 -1.92 -2.63 -9.53
N ASN A 111 -1.65 -3.60 -10.41
CA ASN A 111 -0.89 -3.39 -11.64
C ASN A 111 -1.56 -4.14 -12.81
N GLU A 112 -1.11 -3.89 -14.03
CA GLU A 112 -1.66 -4.50 -15.24
C GLU A 112 -1.37 -6.01 -15.32
N LEU A 113 -2.37 -6.78 -15.77
CA LEU A 113 -2.19 -8.21 -15.99
C LEU A 113 -1.57 -8.44 -17.37
N LEU A 114 -0.33 -8.95 -17.38
CA LEU A 114 0.43 -9.14 -18.62
C LEU A 114 0.12 -10.46 -19.35
N LYS A 115 -0.05 -11.57 -18.61
CA LYS A 115 -0.28 -12.90 -19.20
C LYS A 115 -0.81 -13.92 -18.20
N TYR A 116 -1.40 -15.00 -18.71
CA TYR A 116 -1.72 -16.22 -17.96
C TYR A 116 -0.74 -17.34 -18.30
N ILE A 117 -0.37 -18.15 -17.30
CA ILE A 117 0.46 -19.35 -17.47
C ILE A 117 -0.41 -20.57 -17.16
N MET A 118 -0.58 -21.44 -18.16
CA MET A 118 -1.37 -22.67 -18.01
C MET A 118 -0.44 -23.87 -17.85
N GLN A 119 -0.67 -24.67 -16.81
CA GLN A 119 0.07 -25.89 -16.54
C GLN A 119 -0.89 -27.07 -16.45
N TRP A 120 -0.55 -28.18 -17.11
CA TRP A 120 -1.36 -29.39 -17.11
C TRP A 120 -0.48 -30.63 -17.00
N LYS A 121 -1.04 -31.71 -16.44
CA LYS A 121 -0.40 -33.02 -16.37
C LYS A 121 -1.41 -34.11 -16.73
N LYS A 122 -0.96 -35.18 -17.39
CA LYS A 122 -1.78 -36.38 -17.56
C LYS A 122 -1.97 -37.04 -16.20
N GLN A 123 -3.18 -37.50 -15.92
CA GLN A 123 -3.45 -38.32 -14.75
C GLN A 123 -2.78 -39.68 -14.96
N LYS A 124 -2.06 -40.16 -13.95
CA LYS A 124 -1.42 -41.49 -13.97
C LYS A 124 -2.47 -42.59 -13.90
#